data_AF-A0A946BWY1-F1
#
_entry.id   AF-A0A946BWY1-F1
#
_cell.length_a   1.000
_cell.length_b   1.000
_cell.length_c   1.000
_cell.angle_alpha   90.00
_cell.angle_beta   90.00
_cell.angle_gamma   90.00
#
_symmetry.space_group_name_H-M   'P 1'
#
loop_
_entity.id
_entity.type
_entity.pdbx_description
1 polymer ?
#
loop_
_entity_poly.entity_id
_entity_poly.type
_entity_poly.pdbx_seq_one_letter_code
_entity_poly.pdbx_strand_id
1 'polypeptide(L)'
;DDRGRAFRLANRGEYVDIAAPGVNIRHARAGGGFIASSGTSYAVPFVTVAAARLMQSTSEPTAMLDRLYTSALDIGAPGRDQIYGYGQLRF
;
A
#
# COMPACT_ATOMS: atom_id res chain seq x y z
N ASP A 1 -3.82 -1.68 -10.06
CA ASP A 1 -3.95 -3.00 -10.69
C ASP A 1 -2.58 -3.33 -11.29
N ASP A 2 -2.48 -4.39 -12.08
CA ASP A 2 -1.25 -4.80 -12.77
C ASP A 2 -0.74 -3.75 -13.77
N ARG A 3 -1.57 -2.78 -14.16
CA ARG A 3 -1.22 -1.65 -15.04
C ARG A 3 -0.88 -0.37 -14.27
N GLY A 4 -0.72 -0.44 -12.94
CA GLY A 4 -0.42 0.71 -12.10
C GLY A 4 -1.61 1.67 -11.88
N ARG A 5 -2.85 1.25 -12.17
CA ARG A 5 -4.04 2.10 -12.00
C ARG A 5 -4.69 1.87 -10.64
N ALA A 6 -5.22 2.90 -10.00
CA ALA A 6 -5.98 2.76 -8.77
C ALA A 6 -7.15 1.77 -8.93
N PHE A 7 -7.41 0.97 -7.88
CA PHE A 7 -8.59 0.11 -7.86
C PHE A 7 -9.85 0.97 -7.94
N ARG A 8 -10.80 0.60 -8.81
CA ARG A 8 -11.98 1.43 -9.10
C ARG A 8 -12.74 1.84 -7.84
N LEU A 9 -12.89 0.91 -6.89
CA LEU A 9 -13.59 1.12 -5.62
C LEU A 9 -12.68 1.55 -4.46
N ALA A 10 -11.42 1.91 -4.72
CA ALA A 10 -10.56 2.45 -3.67
C ALA A 10 -11.05 3.82 -3.20
N ASN A 11 -10.78 4.08 -1.92
CA ASN A 11 -10.95 5.38 -1.30
C ASN A 11 -10.11 6.44 -2.02
N ARG A 12 -10.59 7.68 -2.01
CA ARG A 12 -9.90 8.85 -2.55
C ARG A 12 -10.12 10.02 -1.60
N GLY A 13 -9.08 10.81 -1.39
CA GLY A 13 -9.13 12.03 -0.59
C GLY A 13 -7.80 12.30 0.13
N GLU A 14 -7.74 13.46 0.78
CA GLU A 14 -6.54 13.94 1.49
C GLU A 14 -6.11 13.05 2.66
N TYR A 15 -6.90 12.06 3.06
CA TYR A 15 -6.56 11.09 4.11
C TYR A 15 -5.86 9.83 3.57
N VAL A 16 -5.66 9.72 2.25
CA VAL A 16 -4.91 8.60 1.66
C VAL A 16 -3.42 8.92 1.73
N ASP A 17 -2.67 8.13 2.48
CA ASP A 17 -1.22 8.35 2.65
C ASP A 17 -0.35 7.54 1.69
N ILE A 18 -0.70 6.28 1.40
CA ILE A 18 0.13 5.43 0.55
C ILE A 18 -0.73 4.38 -0.16
N ALA A 19 -0.40 4.09 -1.42
CA ALA A 19 -0.99 3.00 -2.18
C ALA A 19 -0.16 1.73 -2.09
N ALA A 20 -0.81 0.57 -2.16
CA ALA A 20 -0.17 -0.73 -2.25
C ALA A 20 -1.01 -1.71 -3.11
N PRO A 21 -0.44 -2.85 -3.56
CA PRO A 21 -1.15 -3.83 -4.36
C PRO A 21 -2.41 -4.36 -3.65
N GLY A 22 -3.58 -4.15 -4.25
CA GLY A 22 -4.87 -4.59 -3.70
C GLY A 22 -5.82 -5.20 -4.73
N VAL A 23 -5.36 -5.50 -5.95
CA VAL A 23 -6.20 -6.07 -7.02
C VAL A 23 -5.67 -7.45 -7.39
N ASN A 24 -6.56 -8.45 -7.47
CA ASN A 24 -6.24 -9.85 -7.75
C ASN A 24 -5.15 -10.43 -6.84
N ILE A 25 -5.18 -10.06 -5.56
CA ILE A 25 -4.22 -10.54 -4.57
C ILE A 25 -4.58 -11.97 -4.19
N ARG A 26 -3.65 -12.89 -4.44
CA ARG A 26 -3.79 -14.30 -4.05
C ARG A 26 -3.58 -14.44 -2.55
N HIS A 27 -4.53 -15.03 -1.84
CA HIS A 27 -4.46 -15.28 -0.41
C HIS A 27 -5.01 -16.66 -0.04
N ALA A 28 -4.68 -17.12 1.16
CA ALA A 28 -5.20 -18.38 1.70
C ALA A 28 -6.72 -18.31 1.87
N ARG A 29 -7.41 -19.41 1.57
CA ARG A 29 -8.85 -19.56 1.77
C ARG A 29 -9.12 -20.46 2.98
N ALA A 30 -10.14 -20.12 3.77
CA ALA A 30 -10.61 -20.99 4.85
C ALA A 30 -11.01 -22.36 4.28
N GLY A 31 -10.60 -23.44 4.95
CA GLY A 31 -10.78 -24.81 4.44
C GLY A 31 -9.70 -25.27 3.47
N GLY A 32 -8.67 -24.46 3.21
CA GLY A 32 -7.51 -24.82 2.40
C GLY A 32 -7.53 -24.22 0.99
N GLY A 33 -6.36 -24.27 0.34
CA GLY A 33 -6.15 -23.70 -0.99
C GLY A 33 -6.04 -22.17 -1.00
N PHE A 34 -6.20 -21.60 -2.20
CA PHE A 34 -6.00 -20.18 -2.45
C PHE A 34 -7.14 -19.61 -3.30
N ILE A 35 -7.40 -18.32 -3.09
CA ILE A 35 -8.31 -17.53 -3.91
C ILE A 35 -7.66 -16.17 -4.21
N ALA A 36 -8.10 -15.50 -5.26
CA ALA A 36 -7.70 -14.14 -5.57
C ALA A 36 -8.86 -13.18 -5.27
N SER A 37 -8.56 -12.09 -4.57
CA SER A 37 -9.53 -11.07 -4.19
C SER A 37 -9.01 -9.67 -4.44
N SER A 38 -9.92 -8.70 -4.53
CA SER A 38 -9.59 -7.30 -4.79
C SER A 38 -10.24 -6.38 -3.76
N GLY A 39 -9.50 -5.42 -3.23
CA GLY A 39 -9.95 -4.46 -2.23
C GLY A 39 -8.80 -3.79 -1.53
N THR A 40 -9.05 -2.62 -0.94
CA THR A 40 -8.05 -1.91 -0.11
C THR A 40 -7.64 -2.73 1.10
N SER A 41 -8.51 -3.59 1.64
CA SER A 41 -8.18 -4.56 2.69
C SER A 41 -7.03 -5.49 2.32
N TYR A 42 -6.84 -5.78 1.03
CA TYR A 42 -5.74 -6.62 0.55
C TYR A 42 -4.44 -5.83 0.33
N ALA A 43 -4.52 -4.49 0.27
CA ALA A 43 -3.35 -3.61 0.24
C ALA A 43 -2.74 -3.42 1.63
N VAL A 44 -3.56 -3.41 2.69
CA VAL A 44 -3.15 -3.25 4.10
C VAL A 44 -1.97 -4.13 4.51
N PRO A 45 -1.96 -5.46 4.31
CA PRO A 45 -0.88 -6.31 4.82
C PRO A 45 0.49 -5.97 4.23
N PHE A 46 0.55 -5.47 2.99
CA PHE A 46 1.82 -5.01 2.39
C PHE A 46 2.40 -3.83 3.17
N VAL A 47 1.57 -2.82 3.47
CA VAL A 47 1.96 -1.65 4.25
C VAL A 47 2.31 -2.06 5.69
N THR A 48 1.53 -2.95 6.30
CA THR A 48 1.80 -3.46 7.66
C THR A 48 3.16 -4.14 7.76
N VAL A 49 3.52 -5.00 6.79
CA VAL A 49 4.83 -5.67 6.78
C VAL A 49 5.96 -4.66 6.54
N ALA A 50 5.79 -3.71 5.62
CA ALA A 50 6.78 -2.65 5.40
C ALA A 50 7.03 -1.83 6.67
N ALA A 51 5.96 -1.40 7.35
CA ALA A 51 6.06 -0.69 8.63
C ALA A 51 6.76 -1.55 9.69
N ALA A 52 6.35 -2.82 9.86
CA ALA A 52 6.98 -3.73 10.83
C ALA A 52 8.48 -3.96 10.57
N ARG A 53 8.92 -3.98 9.31
CA ARG A 53 10.35 -4.03 8.96
C ARG A 53 11.07 -2.75 9.33
N LEU A 54 10.46 -1.59 9.06
CA LEU A 54 11.06 -0.30 9.40
C LEU A 54 11.16 -0.10 10.92
N MET A 55 10.20 -0.61 11.71
CA MET A 55 10.24 -0.60 13.18
C MET A 55 11.47 -1.34 13.76
N GLN A 56 12.07 -2.27 13.02
CA GLN A 56 13.31 -2.93 13.45
C GLN A 56 14.54 -2.02 13.33
N SER A 57 14.43 -0.94 12.54
CA SER A 57 15.53 -0.03 12.21
C SER A 57 15.44 1.34 12.88
N THR A 58 14.29 1.66 13.48
CA THR A 58 14.02 2.93 14.17
C THR A 58 12.82 2.80 15.07
N SER A 59 12.89 3.36 16.29
CA SER A 59 11.74 3.51 17.19
C SER A 59 10.98 4.82 16.98
N GLU A 60 11.57 5.78 16.26
CA GLU A 60 10.96 7.09 15.99
C GLU A 60 9.88 6.99 14.91
N PRO A 61 8.60 7.28 15.24
CA PRO A 61 7.48 7.12 14.29
C PRO A 61 7.62 8.01 13.05
N THR A 62 8.06 9.26 13.22
CA THR A 62 8.23 10.20 12.10
C THR A 62 9.31 9.70 11.14
N ALA A 63 10.45 9.26 11.65
CA ALA A 63 11.52 8.71 10.81
C ALA A 63 11.08 7.42 10.08
N MET A 64 10.23 6.60 10.71
CA MET A 64 9.63 5.43 10.06
C MET A 64 8.71 5.84 8.91
N LEU A 65 7.82 6.80 9.13
CA LEU A 65 6.90 7.30 8.10
C LEU A 65 7.65 7.97 6.95
N ASP A 66 8.66 8.79 7.23
CA ASP A 66 9.49 9.41 6.20
C ASP A 66 10.18 8.36 5.33
N ARG A 67 10.73 7.29 5.93
CA ARG A 67 11.32 6.17 5.19
C ARG A 67 10.27 5.42 4.36
N LEU A 68 9.08 5.23 4.91
CA LEU A 68 7.98 4.57 4.20
C LEU A 68 7.57 5.38 2.97
N TYR A 69 7.35 6.68 3.12
CA TYR A 69 6.92 7.58 2.04
C TYR A 69 8.01 7.79 1.00
N THR A 70 9.27 7.97 1.40
CA THR A 70 10.39 8.13 0.45
C THR A 70 10.73 6.87 -0.31
N SER A 71 10.33 5.68 0.19
CA SER A 71 10.47 4.41 -0.53
C SER A 71 9.36 4.17 -1.57
N ALA A 72 8.27 4.94 -1.52
CA ALA A 72 7.16 4.79 -2.45
C ALA A 72 7.55 5.29 -3.85
N LEU A 73 7.04 4.60 -4.87
CA LEU A 73 7.08 5.09 -6.24
C LEU A 73 5.98 6.11 -6.44
N ASP A 74 6.35 7.36 -6.68
CA ASP A 74 5.42 8.39 -7.09
C ASP A 74 4.72 7.99 -8.40
N ILE A 75 3.39 7.83 -8.33
CA ILE A 75 2.52 7.49 -9.45
C ILE A 75 1.30 8.39 -9.41
N GLY A 76 0.77 8.74 -10.58
CA GLY A 76 -0.34 9.68 -10.67
C GLY A 76 0.16 11.10 -10.90
N ALA A 77 -0.39 12.05 -10.14
CA ALA A 77 0.05 13.44 -10.22
C ALA A 77 1.37 13.59 -9.45
N PRO A 78 2.34 14.38 -9.91
CA PRO A 78 3.61 14.54 -9.20
C PRO A 78 3.41 15.00 -7.75
N GLY A 79 4.08 14.32 -6.81
CA GLY A 79 3.96 14.56 -5.38
C GLY A 79 2.76 13.87 -4.74
N ARG A 80 2.39 14.32 -3.53
CA ARG A 80 1.29 13.69 -2.80
C ARG A 80 -0.05 13.99 -3.48
N ASP A 81 -0.83 12.96 -3.77
CA ASP A 81 -2.17 13.11 -4.37
C ASP A 81 -3.26 12.34 -3.63
N GLN A 82 -4.53 12.65 -3.94
CA GLN A 82 -5.70 12.07 -3.26
C GLN A 82 -6.02 10.62 -3.66
N ILE A 83 -5.31 10.05 -4.64
CA ILE A 83 -5.55 8.72 -5.20
C ILE A 83 -4.50 7.73 -4.68
N TYR A 84 -3.24 8.12 -4.69
CA TYR A 84 -2.09 7.28 -4.36
C TYR A 84 -1.33 7.77 -3.12
N GLY A 85 -1.69 8.91 -2.53
CA GLY A 85 -0.96 9.49 -1.42
C GLY A 85 0.46 9.86 -1.86
N TYR A 86 1.47 9.44 -1.10
CA TYR A 86 2.89 9.57 -1.46
C TYR A 86 3.34 8.61 -2.57
N GLY A 87 2.44 7.79 -3.11
CA GLY A 87 2.70 6.87 -4.22
C GLY A 87 2.50 5.41 -3.85
N GLN A 88 2.97 4.52 -4.72
CA GLN A 88 2.87 3.08 -4.56
C GLN A 88 4.07 2.50 -3.79
N LEU A 89 3.79 1.81 -2.68
CA LEU A 89 4.78 1.04 -1.92
C LEU A 89 5.60 0.11 -2.81
N ARG A 90 6.94 0.21 -2.72
CA ARG A 90 7.91 -0.66 -3.37
C ARG A 90 8.67 -1.42 -2.29
N PHE A 91 8.40 -2.72 -2.12
CA PHE A 91 9.11 -3.60 -1.19
C PHE A 91 9.27 -4.99 -1.79
#